data_AF-A0A7S3X8I1-F1
#
_entry.id   AF-A0A7S3X8I1-F1
#
_cell.length_a   1.000
_cell.length_b   1.000
_cell.length_c   1.000
_cell.angle_alpha   90.00
_cell.angle_beta   90.00
_cell.angle_gamma   90.00
#
_symmetry.space_group_name_H-M   'P 1'
#
loop_
_entity.id
_entity.type
_entity.pdbx_description
1 polymer ?
#
loop_
_entity_poly.entity_id
_entity_poly.type
_entity_poly.pdbx_seq_one_letter_code
_entity_poly.pdbx_strand_id
1 'polypeptide(L)'
;GGHARSLIRSGCNDATRTYMCVRTLLLALVGHPAPRRRRATPLTTELDDLARFRCPEGPFLDHQVRRDNSARLQQHIRRALSHGLVSSVLDATPRPLANVTPLYTHEAAAWPKPSRCRRRRAEVCSFSPHFCLSLPSGNAPRSSLISERHGLEFRQVWKVASSSLASFFFCNLWGDLALRKQLPSQPPPTEPAGHLLVAFASRDPISRFVASAHEVLARLLARVSPSGGPMAESMYTEPRGPLSRHVLFHTTSWYTPLVALNTSAAAVGSAAREELLASLVEGFIADLECATVYSASEHMATQTSFVTGGHASRAKLGMQIRLTNASADLETLRVRLGYQTAASSNAAAPRSAWKCPLGRENDGTAKGATMLVSKRDLGAALASRPSLVQRLCTIYMQDFLCLGFALPTECRGGHELDWLGSTATPPTPGPPGVAVGDSGDGVGTPTGRRGGDRGARRWHIGGHQPKS
;
A
#
# COMPACT_ATOMS: atom_id res chain seq x y z
N GLY A 1 -19.04 4.20 -65.54
CA GLY A 1 -18.76 4.49 -64.13
C GLY A 1 -17.74 3.48 -63.63
N GLY A 2 -16.65 3.83 -62.97
CA GLY A 2 -16.34 5.09 -62.31
C GLY A 2 -15.70 4.76 -60.96
N HIS A 3 -14.37 4.60 -60.98
CA HIS A 3 -13.45 4.57 -59.83
C HIS A 3 -13.35 3.28 -59.00
N ALA A 4 -12.59 2.32 -59.56
CA ALA A 4 -11.80 1.37 -58.78
C ALA A 4 -10.36 1.36 -59.34
N ARG A 5 -9.58 2.40 -59.04
CA ARG A 5 -8.11 2.45 -59.20
C ARG A 5 -7.53 3.39 -58.14
N SER A 6 -6.34 3.05 -57.63
CA SER A 6 -5.49 3.81 -56.68
C SER A 6 -5.82 3.51 -55.20
N LEU A 7 -5.02 2.87 -54.34
CA LEU A 7 -3.58 2.59 -54.31
C LEU A 7 -3.32 1.20 -53.68
N ILE A 8 -2.73 0.28 -54.45
CA ILE A 8 -1.89 -0.80 -53.90
C ILE A 8 -0.63 -0.78 -54.74
N ARG A 9 0.34 0.03 -54.33
CA ARG A 9 1.74 -0.04 -54.78
C ARG A 9 2.59 0.83 -53.86
N SER A 10 3.20 0.21 -52.85
CA SER A 10 4.53 0.56 -52.35
C SER A 10 4.85 -0.30 -51.11
N GLY A 11 5.84 -1.18 -51.22
CA GLY A 11 6.66 -1.60 -50.09
C GLY A 11 6.29 -2.93 -49.40
N CYS A 12 6.50 -4.06 -50.08
CA CYS A 12 6.75 -5.35 -49.44
C CYS A 12 7.71 -6.20 -50.29
N ASN A 13 8.95 -5.74 -50.41
CA ASN A 13 10.07 -6.59 -50.81
C ASN A 13 10.81 -6.97 -49.53
N ASP A 14 10.48 -8.15 -48.98
CA ASP A 14 11.42 -8.95 -48.19
C ASP A 14 10.80 -10.33 -47.90
N ALA A 15 11.50 -11.38 -48.35
CA ALA A 15 11.05 -12.78 -48.34
C ALA A 15 10.81 -13.35 -46.93
N THR A 16 11.21 -12.63 -45.87
CA THR A 16 11.02 -13.01 -44.46
C THR A 16 9.65 -12.63 -43.89
N ARG A 17 8.86 -11.77 -44.57
CA ARG A 17 7.53 -11.36 -44.07
C ARG A 17 6.35 -12.21 -44.56
N THR A 18 6.53 -13.00 -45.62
CA THR A 18 5.48 -13.88 -46.16
C THR A 18 5.11 -14.98 -45.15
N TYR A 19 6.06 -15.42 -44.32
CA TYR A 19 5.83 -16.41 -43.27
C TYR A 19 4.97 -15.90 -42.09
N MET A 20 4.90 -14.59 -41.84
CA MET A 20 4.11 -14.04 -40.74
C MET A 20 2.66 -13.70 -41.13
N CYS A 21 2.41 -13.29 -42.38
CA CYS A 21 1.04 -13.05 -42.85
C CYS A 21 0.24 -14.35 -43.01
N VAL A 22 0.86 -15.44 -43.48
CA VAL A 22 0.18 -16.73 -43.66
C VAL A 22 -0.13 -17.41 -42.31
N ARG A 23 0.73 -17.23 -41.29
CA ARG A 23 0.51 -17.79 -39.95
C ARG A 23 -0.63 -17.11 -39.18
N THR A 24 -0.87 -15.83 -39.44
CA THR A 24 -1.98 -15.07 -38.81
C THR A 24 -3.32 -15.44 -39.44
N LEU A 25 -3.36 -15.72 -40.75
CA LEU A 25 -4.59 -16.17 -41.43
C LEU A 25 -4.93 -17.64 -41.13
N LEU A 26 -3.95 -18.52 -40.94
CA LEU A 26 -4.20 -19.93 -40.57
C LEU A 26 -4.66 -20.10 -39.11
N LEU A 27 -4.29 -19.19 -38.20
CA LEU A 27 -4.80 -19.20 -36.82
C LEU A 27 -6.25 -18.71 -36.70
N ALA A 28 -6.79 -18.02 -37.71
CA ALA A 28 -8.18 -17.58 -37.74
C ALA A 28 -9.18 -18.66 -38.21
N LEU A 29 -8.69 -19.75 -38.83
CA LEU A 29 -9.53 -20.82 -39.39
C LEU A 29 -9.56 -22.11 -38.56
N VAL A 30 -8.73 -22.21 -37.51
CA VAL A 30 -8.81 -23.32 -36.55
C VAL A 30 -9.73 -22.90 -35.42
N GLY A 31 -11.03 -23.18 -35.58
CA GLY A 31 -12.07 -22.92 -34.59
C GLY A 31 -11.63 -23.36 -33.20
N HIS A 32 -11.27 -22.39 -32.36
CA HIS A 32 -10.98 -22.65 -30.97
C HIS A 32 -12.27 -23.13 -30.31
N PRO A 33 -12.30 -24.33 -29.71
CA PRO A 33 -13.47 -24.75 -28.95
C PRO A 33 -13.71 -23.70 -27.88
N ALA A 34 -14.92 -23.14 -27.87
CA ALA A 34 -15.35 -22.17 -26.87
C ALA A 34 -14.92 -22.67 -25.49
N PRO A 35 -14.29 -21.82 -24.65
CA PRO A 35 -13.81 -22.26 -23.35
C PRO A 35 -14.99 -22.87 -22.61
N ARG A 36 -14.97 -24.19 -22.44
CA ARG A 36 -15.94 -24.91 -21.62
C ARG A 36 -15.96 -24.18 -20.29
N ARG A 37 -17.08 -23.51 -19.98
CA ARG A 37 -17.42 -23.04 -18.64
C ARG A 37 -17.31 -24.28 -17.75
N ARG A 38 -16.14 -24.50 -17.14
CA ARG A 38 -16.05 -25.34 -15.96
C ARG A 38 -17.02 -24.68 -14.99
N ARG A 39 -18.11 -25.38 -14.65
CA ARG A 39 -18.88 -25.05 -13.45
C ARG A 39 -17.85 -25.01 -12.34
N ALA A 40 -17.46 -23.80 -11.94
CA ALA A 40 -16.75 -23.60 -10.70
C ALA A 40 -17.71 -24.16 -9.65
N THR A 41 -17.37 -25.31 -9.10
CA THR A 41 -17.99 -25.79 -7.88
C THR A 41 -17.91 -24.61 -6.92
N PRO A 42 -19.03 -24.07 -6.41
CA PRO A 42 -18.97 -22.99 -5.44
C PRO A 42 -18.11 -23.52 -4.29
N LEU A 43 -16.97 -22.86 -4.07
CA LEU A 43 -16.14 -23.10 -2.90
C LEU A 43 -17.02 -22.81 -1.67
N THR A 44 -17.69 -23.83 -1.15
CA THR A 44 -18.27 -23.83 0.21
C THR A 44 -17.17 -23.75 1.29
N THR A 45 -15.90 -23.64 0.87
CA THR A 45 -14.68 -23.57 1.67
C THR A 45 -14.30 -22.15 2.14
N GLU A 46 -15.14 -21.11 1.99
CA GLU A 46 -14.84 -19.77 2.54
C GLU A 46 -14.77 -19.75 4.07
N LEU A 47 -15.51 -20.65 4.75
CA LEU A 47 -15.53 -20.77 6.22
C LEU A 47 -14.52 -21.77 6.78
N ASP A 48 -14.16 -22.82 6.02
CA ASP A 48 -13.25 -23.88 6.46
C ASP A 48 -11.79 -23.41 6.64
N ASP A 49 -11.46 -22.20 6.18
CA ASP A 49 -10.10 -21.65 6.25
C ASP A 49 -9.91 -20.56 7.32
N LEU A 50 -10.89 -20.41 8.23
CA LEU A 50 -10.82 -19.41 9.30
C LEU A 50 -9.58 -19.56 10.20
N ALA A 51 -9.04 -20.78 10.33
CA ALA A 51 -7.83 -21.06 11.10
C ALA A 51 -6.58 -20.31 10.58
N ARG A 52 -6.57 -19.89 9.30
CA ARG A 52 -5.46 -19.11 8.72
C ARG A 52 -5.51 -17.62 9.11
N PHE A 53 -6.64 -17.13 9.59
CA PHE A 53 -6.75 -15.82 10.24
C PHE A 53 -6.34 -15.95 11.71
N ARG A 54 -5.04 -15.85 11.96
CA ARG A 54 -4.47 -16.00 13.30
C ARG A 54 -3.31 -15.04 13.51
N CYS A 55 -2.94 -14.87 14.76
CA CYS A 55 -1.76 -14.10 15.10
C CYS A 55 -0.46 -14.89 14.82
N PRO A 56 0.65 -14.20 14.51
CA PRO A 56 1.95 -14.84 14.38
C PRO A 56 2.32 -15.59 15.67
N GLU A 57 3.12 -16.63 15.51
CA GLU A 57 3.61 -17.47 16.59
C GLU A 57 4.93 -16.94 17.17
N GLY A 58 5.38 -17.53 18.26
CA GLY A 58 6.69 -17.28 18.86
C GLY A 58 6.63 -16.44 20.14
N PRO A 59 7.77 -16.31 20.84
CA PRO A 59 7.82 -15.80 22.22
C PRO A 59 7.59 -14.30 22.36
N PHE A 60 7.40 -13.55 21.26
CA PHE A 60 7.06 -12.14 21.32
C PHE A 60 5.64 -11.88 21.87
N LEU A 61 4.76 -12.89 21.75
CA LEU A 61 3.36 -12.83 22.17
C LEU A 61 3.04 -14.07 23.00
N ASP A 62 2.55 -13.85 24.22
CA ASP A 62 2.17 -14.94 25.12
C ASP A 62 1.20 -15.93 24.46
N HIS A 63 1.32 -17.21 24.79
CA HIS A 63 0.53 -18.28 24.17
C HIS A 63 -0.97 -18.09 24.36
N GLN A 64 -1.40 -17.72 25.57
CA GLN A 64 -2.80 -17.49 25.89
C GLN A 64 -3.31 -16.25 25.16
N VAL A 65 -2.58 -15.14 25.25
CA VAL A 65 -2.91 -13.89 24.55
C VAL A 65 -3.02 -14.11 23.04
N ARG A 66 -2.11 -14.90 22.44
CA ARG A 66 -2.14 -15.27 21.02
C ARG A 66 -3.40 -16.06 20.65
N ARG A 67 -3.79 -17.05 21.47
CA ARG A 67 -5.02 -17.82 21.24
C ARG A 67 -6.24 -16.91 21.26
N ASP A 68 -6.35 -16.08 22.29
CA ASP A 68 -7.48 -15.18 22.50
C ASP A 68 -7.58 -14.14 21.38
N ASN A 69 -6.45 -13.53 21.01
CA ASN A 69 -6.41 -12.55 19.91
C ASN A 69 -6.68 -13.19 18.54
N SER A 70 -6.26 -14.44 18.33
CA SER A 70 -6.60 -15.18 17.11
C SER A 70 -8.10 -15.50 17.04
N ALA A 71 -8.71 -15.92 18.15
CA ALA A 71 -10.14 -16.16 18.22
C ALA A 71 -10.95 -14.88 17.96
N ARG A 72 -10.53 -13.75 18.55
CA ARG A 72 -11.11 -12.42 18.28
C ARG A 72 -10.97 -11.99 16.83
N LEU A 73 -9.81 -12.23 16.22
CA LEU A 73 -9.59 -11.96 14.79
C LEU A 73 -10.55 -12.80 13.93
N GLN A 74 -10.69 -14.10 14.20
CA GLN A 74 -11.63 -14.96 13.48
C GLN A 74 -13.09 -14.51 13.67
N GLN A 75 -13.47 -14.08 14.86
CA GLN A 75 -14.78 -13.51 15.12
C GLN A 75 -15.01 -12.24 14.30
N HIS A 76 -14.02 -11.34 14.24
CA HIS A 76 -14.07 -10.16 13.39
C HIS A 76 -14.28 -10.54 11.91
N ILE A 77 -13.53 -11.53 11.40
CA ILE A 77 -13.68 -11.99 10.01
C ILE A 77 -15.09 -12.54 9.74
N ARG A 78 -15.65 -13.34 10.66
CA ARG A 78 -17.04 -13.82 10.54
C ARG A 78 -18.05 -12.67 10.48
N ARG A 79 -17.87 -11.66 11.34
CA ARG A 79 -18.73 -10.46 11.35
C ARG A 79 -18.58 -9.64 10.07
N ALA A 80 -17.36 -9.42 9.60
CA ALA A 80 -17.10 -8.72 8.35
C ALA A 80 -17.85 -9.39 7.18
N LEU A 81 -17.76 -10.72 7.07
CA LEU A 81 -18.50 -11.50 6.08
C LEU A 81 -20.03 -11.36 6.24
N SER A 82 -20.56 -11.45 7.48
CA SER A 82 -22.00 -11.29 7.71
C SER A 82 -22.52 -9.88 7.41
N HIS A 83 -21.64 -8.87 7.46
CA HIS A 83 -21.93 -7.49 7.05
C HIS A 83 -21.75 -7.24 5.54
N GLY A 84 -21.56 -8.30 4.74
CA GLY A 84 -21.53 -8.22 3.27
C GLY A 84 -20.17 -7.91 2.65
N LEU A 85 -19.08 -7.95 3.43
CA LEU A 85 -17.74 -7.98 2.85
C LEU A 85 -17.54 -9.32 2.16
N VAL A 86 -16.84 -9.31 1.04
CA VAL A 86 -16.63 -10.47 0.19
C VAL A 86 -15.16 -10.82 0.12
N SER A 87 -14.86 -12.12 0.09
CA SER A 87 -13.51 -12.58 -0.23
C SER A 87 -13.27 -12.49 -1.73
N SER A 88 -12.01 -12.35 -2.13
CA SER A 88 -11.57 -12.31 -3.54
C SER A 88 -10.63 -13.47 -3.87
N VAL A 89 -10.71 -14.59 -3.14
CA VAL A 89 -9.90 -15.80 -3.41
C VAL A 89 -10.02 -16.26 -4.86
N LEU A 90 -11.22 -16.16 -5.45
CA LEU A 90 -11.47 -16.54 -6.85
C LEU A 90 -10.75 -15.62 -7.85
N ASP A 91 -10.42 -14.40 -7.46
CA ASP A 91 -9.66 -13.42 -8.26
C ASP A 91 -8.15 -13.49 -7.96
N ALA A 92 -7.73 -14.36 -7.04
CA ALA A 92 -6.31 -14.56 -6.74
C ALA A 92 -5.67 -15.28 -7.92
N THR A 93 -4.49 -14.83 -8.33
CA THR A 93 -3.73 -15.59 -9.33
C THR A 93 -3.38 -16.94 -8.70
N PRO A 94 -3.78 -18.08 -9.28
CA PRO A 94 -3.44 -19.40 -8.76
C PRO A 94 -1.96 -19.64 -9.02
N ARG A 95 -1.10 -19.08 -8.17
CA ARG A 95 0.30 -19.50 -8.14
C ARG A 95 0.34 -20.82 -7.37
N PRO A 96 1.04 -21.84 -7.88
CA PRO A 96 1.24 -23.08 -7.15
C PRO A 96 2.09 -22.77 -5.91
N LEU A 97 1.41 -22.45 -4.81
CA LEU A 97 1.96 -22.47 -3.45
C LEU A 97 2.04 -23.91 -2.95
N ALA A 98 2.43 -24.85 -3.83
CA ALA A 98 2.65 -26.23 -3.42
C ALA A 98 3.65 -26.19 -2.27
N ASN A 99 3.18 -26.57 -1.07
CA ASN A 99 3.93 -26.65 0.19
C ASN A 99 4.01 -25.39 1.07
N VAL A 100 3.19 -24.36 0.86
CA VAL A 100 3.18 -23.19 1.78
C VAL A 100 1.85 -23.04 2.50
N THR A 101 1.87 -23.24 3.83
CA THR A 101 0.73 -22.93 4.69
C THR A 101 0.56 -21.41 4.78
N PRO A 102 -0.56 -20.84 4.30
CA PRO A 102 -0.78 -19.40 4.35
C PRO A 102 -1.06 -18.93 5.78
N LEU A 103 -0.65 -17.69 6.05
CA LEU A 103 -1.17 -16.87 7.11
C LEU A 103 -1.87 -15.69 6.44
N TYR A 104 -3.19 -15.55 6.62
CA TYR A 104 -3.91 -14.48 5.95
C TYR A 104 -3.69 -13.14 6.66
N THR A 105 -3.19 -12.17 5.89
CA THR A 105 -3.11 -10.75 6.24
C THR A 105 -4.07 -9.95 5.38
N HIS A 106 -4.22 -8.65 5.63
CA HIS A 106 -5.15 -7.80 4.88
C HIS A 106 -4.96 -7.85 3.35
N GLU A 107 -3.72 -7.96 2.89
CA GLU A 107 -3.37 -8.01 1.47
C GLU A 107 -3.70 -9.37 0.82
N ALA A 108 -4.01 -10.40 1.61
CA ALA A 108 -4.44 -11.69 1.10
C ALA A 108 -5.79 -11.56 0.38
N ALA A 109 -5.95 -12.30 -0.71
CA ALA A 109 -7.23 -12.39 -1.43
C ALA A 109 -8.35 -12.95 -0.56
N ALA A 110 -7.99 -13.78 0.43
CA ALA A 110 -8.92 -14.37 1.40
C ALA A 110 -9.52 -13.34 2.38
N TRP A 111 -8.82 -12.23 2.63
CA TRP A 111 -9.29 -11.22 3.56
C TRP A 111 -10.55 -10.53 3.03
N PRO A 112 -11.66 -10.49 3.78
CA PRO A 112 -12.91 -9.87 3.34
C PRO A 112 -12.75 -8.39 3.03
N LYS A 113 -13.24 -7.96 1.87
CA LYS A 113 -13.18 -6.57 1.40
C LYS A 113 -14.55 -6.14 0.86
N PRO A 114 -14.84 -4.82 0.77
CA PRO A 114 -16.03 -4.35 0.10
C PRO A 114 -16.12 -4.83 -1.35
N SER A 115 -17.34 -5.11 -1.83
CA SER A 115 -17.57 -5.59 -3.21
C SER A 115 -17.01 -4.64 -4.28
N ARG A 116 -17.00 -3.33 -4.01
CA ARG A 116 -16.37 -2.31 -4.88
C ARG A 116 -14.89 -2.57 -5.19
N CYS A 117 -14.17 -3.30 -4.33
CA CYS A 117 -12.77 -3.60 -4.54
C CYS A 117 -12.51 -4.52 -5.73
N ARG A 118 -13.46 -5.39 -6.09
CA ARG A 118 -13.34 -6.23 -7.30
C ARG A 118 -13.30 -5.38 -8.57
N ARG A 119 -14.21 -4.42 -8.68
CA ARG A 119 -14.27 -3.47 -9.80
C ARG A 119 -13.01 -2.59 -9.83
N ARG A 120 -12.64 -2.01 -8.68
CA ARG A 120 -11.45 -1.15 -8.58
C ARG A 120 -10.19 -1.87 -9.03
N ARG A 121 -10.02 -3.13 -8.61
CA ARG A 121 -8.88 -3.94 -9.03
C ARG A 121 -8.88 -4.17 -10.54
N ALA A 122 -10.01 -4.50 -11.14
CA ALA A 122 -10.12 -4.69 -12.59
C ALA A 122 -9.75 -3.42 -13.38
N GLU A 123 -10.19 -2.24 -12.92
CA GLU A 123 -9.82 -0.94 -13.51
C GLU A 123 -8.31 -0.70 -13.47
N VAL A 124 -7.71 -0.79 -12.27
CA VAL A 124 -6.25 -0.59 -12.08
C VAL A 124 -5.46 -1.59 -12.92
N CYS A 125 -5.92 -2.84 -12.95
CA CYS A 125 -5.33 -3.91 -13.74
C CYS A 125 -5.33 -3.66 -15.23
N SER A 126 -6.46 -3.19 -15.76
CA SER A 126 -6.61 -2.89 -17.18
C SER A 126 -5.66 -1.77 -17.62
N PHE A 127 -5.34 -0.86 -16.70
CA PHE A 127 -4.45 0.26 -16.95
C PHE A 127 -2.97 -0.13 -16.84
N SER A 128 -2.59 -0.92 -15.82
CA SER A 128 -1.22 -1.39 -15.63
C SER A 128 -1.21 -2.83 -15.10
N PRO A 129 -0.89 -3.82 -15.96
CA PRO A 129 -0.81 -5.22 -15.55
C PRO A 129 0.21 -5.49 -14.43
N HIS A 130 1.23 -4.63 -14.29
CA HIS A 130 2.20 -4.71 -13.19
C HIS A 130 1.55 -4.52 -11.81
N PHE A 131 0.41 -3.86 -11.74
CA PHE A 131 -0.36 -3.61 -10.52
C PHE A 131 -1.42 -4.68 -10.24
N CYS A 132 -1.51 -5.73 -11.07
CA CYS A 132 -2.51 -6.81 -10.91
C CYS A 132 -2.18 -7.89 -9.89
N LEU A 133 -1.01 -7.82 -9.27
CA LEU A 133 -0.56 -8.86 -8.35
C LEU A 133 -1.49 -8.92 -7.14
N SER A 134 -2.27 -9.98 -7.02
CA SER A 134 -2.86 -10.41 -5.75
C SER A 134 -2.33 -11.80 -5.47
N LEU A 135 -1.48 -11.89 -4.46
CA LEU A 135 -1.00 -13.17 -3.98
C LEU A 135 -2.01 -13.71 -2.96
N PRO A 136 -2.29 -15.03 -2.99
CA PRO A 136 -3.14 -15.67 -1.98
C PRO A 136 -2.71 -15.37 -0.53
N SER A 137 -1.41 -15.12 -0.33
CA SER A 137 -0.79 -14.81 0.97
C SER A 137 -0.36 -13.33 1.14
N GLY A 138 -0.71 -12.41 0.24
CA GLY A 138 -0.29 -11.00 0.34
C GLY A 138 1.10 -10.68 -0.26
N ASN A 139 1.40 -9.38 -0.38
CA ASN A 139 2.43 -8.82 -1.28
C ASN A 139 3.56 -8.03 -0.61
N ALA A 140 3.71 -8.07 0.71
CA ALA A 140 4.73 -7.23 1.34
C ALA A 140 6.15 -7.65 0.91
N PRO A 141 7.00 -6.71 0.42
CA PRO A 141 8.39 -7.00 0.14
C PRO A 141 9.09 -7.36 1.45
N ARG A 142 9.82 -8.48 1.44
CA ARG A 142 10.45 -9.05 2.62
C ARG A 142 11.93 -8.73 2.58
N SER A 143 12.37 -7.79 3.39
CA SER A 143 13.80 -7.57 3.64
C SER A 143 14.12 -7.86 5.10
N SER A 144 15.16 -8.66 5.28
CA SER A 144 15.71 -8.99 6.59
C SER A 144 17.18 -8.59 6.62
N LEU A 145 17.63 -8.06 7.75
CA LEU A 145 19.04 -7.92 8.08
C LEU A 145 19.40 -9.09 8.99
N ILE A 146 20.42 -9.86 8.63
CA ILE A 146 20.81 -11.04 9.40
C ILE A 146 22.23 -10.84 9.93
N SER A 147 22.38 -10.94 11.25
CA SER A 147 23.68 -11.12 11.90
C SER A 147 23.77 -12.55 12.39
N GLU A 148 24.51 -13.40 11.69
CA GLU A 148 24.75 -14.78 12.12
C GLU A 148 25.60 -14.80 13.39
N ARG A 149 26.60 -13.90 13.47
CA ARG A 149 27.46 -13.71 14.64
C ARG A 149 26.69 -13.45 15.93
N HIS A 150 25.64 -12.64 15.87
CA HIS A 150 24.82 -12.28 17.03
C HIS A 150 23.53 -13.09 17.12
N GLY A 151 23.29 -14.03 16.20
CA GLY A 151 22.06 -14.81 16.18
C GLY A 151 20.79 -13.97 16.01
N LEU A 152 20.80 -12.92 15.17
CA LEU A 152 19.68 -11.99 14.99
C LEU A 152 19.20 -11.96 13.53
N GLU A 153 17.90 -12.11 13.30
CA GLU A 153 17.21 -11.68 12.07
C GLU A 153 16.34 -10.46 12.41
N PHE A 154 16.69 -9.27 11.90
CA PHE A 154 15.82 -8.09 11.96
C PHE A 154 14.97 -7.98 10.70
N ARG A 155 13.65 -8.16 10.83
CA ARG A 155 12.69 -8.02 9.74
C ARG A 155 12.25 -6.57 9.60
N GLN A 156 12.51 -6.01 8.42
CA GLN A 156 12.20 -4.61 8.17
C GLN A 156 10.73 -4.44 7.87
N VAL A 157 10.11 -3.49 8.57
CA VAL A 157 8.72 -3.09 8.38
C VAL A 157 8.73 -1.61 7.97
N TRP A 158 8.02 -1.22 6.92
CA TRP A 158 8.05 0.19 6.56
C TRP A 158 7.26 1.08 7.53
N LYS A 159 7.77 2.31 7.64
CA LYS A 159 7.20 3.40 8.46
C LYS A 159 7.16 3.14 9.95
N VAL A 160 8.04 2.26 10.41
CA VAL A 160 8.33 2.00 11.82
C VAL A 160 9.83 2.21 12.13
N ALA A 161 10.40 3.30 11.60
CA ALA A 161 11.81 3.66 11.80
C ALA A 161 12.80 2.55 11.38
N SER A 162 12.42 1.70 10.42
CA SER A 162 13.27 0.59 9.97
C SER A 162 14.61 1.02 9.37
N SER A 163 14.71 2.21 8.78
CA SER A 163 16.02 2.76 8.36
C SER A 163 16.88 3.10 9.56
N SER A 164 16.31 3.75 10.58
CA SER A 164 17.00 4.13 11.81
C SER A 164 17.48 2.90 12.58
N LEU A 165 16.61 1.89 12.67
CA LEU A 165 16.94 0.61 13.28
C LEU A 165 17.95 -0.17 12.44
N ALA A 166 17.88 -0.12 11.11
CA ALA A 166 18.91 -0.72 10.26
C ALA A 166 20.28 -0.08 10.48
N SER A 167 20.37 1.25 10.46
CA SER A 167 21.59 2.01 10.76
C SER A 167 22.10 1.70 12.17
N PHE A 168 21.19 1.64 13.15
CA PHE A 168 21.50 1.28 14.53
C PHE A 168 22.09 -0.13 14.63
N PHE A 169 21.46 -1.14 14.02
CA PHE A 169 21.97 -2.51 14.04
C PHE A 169 23.29 -2.63 13.31
N PHE A 170 23.45 -1.95 12.16
CA PHE A 170 24.70 -1.95 11.41
C PHE A 170 25.87 -1.39 12.23
N CYS A 171 25.65 -0.28 12.96
CA CYS A 171 26.71 0.26 13.81
C CYS A 171 27.01 -0.63 15.04
N ASN A 172 25.97 -1.15 15.68
CA ASN A 172 26.12 -1.83 16.97
C ASN A 172 26.52 -3.30 16.85
N LEU A 173 26.02 -4.04 15.86
CA LEU A 173 26.24 -5.49 15.74
C LEU A 173 27.39 -5.85 14.79
N TRP A 174 28.25 -4.85 14.51
CA TRP A 174 29.29 -4.84 13.50
C TRP A 174 28.75 -5.09 12.07
N GLY A 175 29.50 -4.65 11.06
CA GLY A 175 29.09 -4.67 9.65
C GLY A 175 28.81 -6.05 9.02
N ASP A 176 28.68 -7.09 9.84
CA ASP A 176 28.40 -8.48 9.48
C ASP A 176 26.91 -8.71 9.12
N LEU A 177 26.14 -7.63 8.92
CA LEU A 177 24.74 -7.72 8.49
C LEU A 177 24.67 -8.02 7.00
N ALA A 178 24.24 -9.23 6.66
CA ALA A 178 23.83 -9.56 5.30
C ALA A 178 22.39 -9.09 5.09
N LEU A 179 22.18 -8.17 4.14
CA LEU A 179 20.84 -7.85 3.65
C LEU A 179 20.34 -9.03 2.81
N ARG A 180 19.37 -9.78 3.33
CA ARG A 180 18.66 -10.79 2.56
C ARG A 180 17.32 -10.22 2.11
N LYS A 181 17.20 -10.02 0.79
CA LYS A 181 15.92 -9.66 0.15
C LYS A 181 15.25 -10.94 -0.31
N GLN A 182 14.08 -11.24 0.24
CA GLN A 182 13.25 -12.34 -0.22
C GLN A 182 12.19 -11.78 -1.17
N LEU A 183 12.20 -12.28 -2.41
CA LEU A 183 11.14 -11.94 -3.34
C LEU A 183 9.81 -12.56 -2.86
N PRO A 184 8.65 -11.90 -3.03
CA PRO A 184 7.35 -12.43 -2.59
C PRO A 184 7.03 -13.84 -3.09
N SER A 185 7.61 -14.24 -4.23
CA SER A 185 7.43 -15.56 -4.84
C SER A 185 8.46 -16.61 -4.42
N GLN A 186 9.48 -16.24 -3.66
CA GLN A 186 10.48 -17.20 -3.19
C GLN A 186 9.99 -17.83 -1.88
N PRO A 187 10.14 -19.15 -1.70
CA PRO A 187 9.91 -19.77 -0.41
C PRO A 187 10.82 -19.12 0.64
N PRO A 188 10.45 -19.19 1.94
CA PRO A 188 11.36 -18.80 3.00
C PRO A 188 12.70 -19.52 2.78
N PRO A 189 13.85 -18.84 2.97
CA PRO A 189 15.12 -19.54 2.97
C PRO A 189 15.05 -20.68 3.99
N THR A 190 15.57 -21.85 3.64
CA THR A 190 15.81 -22.94 4.59
C THR A 190 16.61 -22.34 5.74
N GLU A 191 16.09 -22.43 6.97
CA GLU A 191 16.70 -21.75 8.13
C GLU A 191 18.21 -22.08 8.17
N PRO A 192 19.11 -21.08 8.28
CA PRO A 192 20.50 -21.39 8.56
C PRO A 192 20.55 -22.22 9.85
N ALA A 193 21.43 -23.22 9.92
CA ALA A 193 21.59 -24.09 11.07
C ALA A 193 21.93 -23.25 12.33
N GLY A 194 20.91 -22.83 13.07
CA GLY A 194 21.03 -21.93 14.21
C GLY A 194 19.72 -21.21 14.52
N HIS A 195 19.32 -21.16 15.80
CA HIS A 195 18.11 -20.47 16.24
C HIS A 195 18.31 -18.95 16.23
N LEU A 196 18.10 -18.29 15.08
CA LEU A 196 18.11 -16.83 15.00
C LEU A 196 16.94 -16.25 15.81
N LEU A 197 17.21 -15.29 16.68
CA LEU A 197 16.18 -14.44 17.29
C LEU A 197 15.61 -13.52 16.20
N VAL A 198 14.33 -13.70 15.88
CA VAL A 198 13.64 -12.85 14.91
C VAL A 198 13.10 -11.60 15.59
N ALA A 199 13.74 -10.46 15.38
CA ALA A 199 13.28 -9.16 15.85
C ALA A 199 12.55 -8.38 14.75
N PHE A 200 11.58 -7.57 15.13
CA PHE A 200 10.89 -6.66 14.20
C PHE A 200 10.42 -5.41 14.91
N ALA A 201 10.29 -4.32 14.16
CA ALA A 201 9.77 -3.07 14.68
C ALA A 201 8.27 -2.94 14.43
N SER A 202 7.58 -2.22 15.31
CA SER A 202 6.16 -1.95 15.17
C SER A 202 5.78 -0.57 15.69
N ARG A 203 4.66 -0.04 15.20
CA ARG A 203 4.08 1.24 15.56
C ARG A 203 2.56 1.11 15.63
N ASP A 204 1.94 1.95 16.45
CA ASP A 204 0.49 2.15 16.44
C ASP A 204 -0.05 2.25 14.99
N PRO A 205 -1.04 1.42 14.60
CA PRO A 205 -1.49 1.32 13.20
C PRO A 205 -2.00 2.64 12.61
N ILE A 206 -2.74 3.46 13.36
CA ILE A 206 -3.26 4.76 12.86
C ILE A 206 -2.11 5.75 12.65
N SER A 207 -1.24 5.87 13.64
CA SER A 207 -0.04 6.72 13.56
C SER A 207 0.87 6.30 12.42
N ARG A 208 0.97 4.99 12.15
CA ARG A 208 1.71 4.45 11.02
C ARG A 208 1.05 4.80 9.69
N PHE A 209 -0.27 4.64 9.58
CA PHE A 209 -1.03 5.04 8.38
C PHE A 209 -0.76 6.51 8.02
N VAL A 210 -0.90 7.42 8.99
CA VAL A 210 -0.64 8.86 8.79
C VAL A 210 0.79 9.11 8.30
N ALA A 211 1.77 8.46 8.91
CA ALA A 211 3.17 8.60 8.51
C ALA A 211 3.46 8.00 7.12
N SER A 212 2.73 6.96 6.73
CA SER A 212 2.86 6.28 5.44
C SER A 212 2.23 7.11 4.32
N ALA A 213 0.99 7.59 4.52
CA ALA A 213 0.32 8.48 3.57
C ALA A 213 1.13 9.77 3.35
N HIS A 214 1.61 10.40 4.43
CA HIS A 214 2.48 11.57 4.31
C HIS A 214 3.78 11.27 3.55
N GLU A 215 4.38 10.09 3.71
CA GLU A 215 5.55 9.72 2.90
C GLU A 215 5.21 9.64 1.42
N VAL A 216 4.11 8.95 1.07
CA VAL A 216 3.70 8.80 -0.33
C VAL A 216 3.57 10.18 -0.98
N LEU A 217 2.90 11.11 -0.29
CA LEU A 217 2.79 12.50 -0.73
C LEU A 217 4.15 13.19 -0.83
N ALA A 218 5.02 13.04 0.17
CA ALA A 218 6.34 13.67 0.17
C ALA A 218 7.21 13.17 -1.00
N ARG A 219 7.18 11.88 -1.34
CA ARG A 219 7.93 11.33 -2.48
C ARG A 219 7.40 11.86 -3.81
N LEU A 220 6.08 11.91 -3.94
CA LEU A 220 5.44 12.41 -5.14
C LEU A 220 5.77 13.89 -5.37
N LEU A 221 5.58 14.72 -4.33
CA LEU A 221 5.68 16.17 -4.44
C LEU A 221 7.13 16.66 -4.43
N ALA A 222 8.00 16.08 -3.60
CA ALA A 222 9.39 16.51 -3.50
C ALA A 222 10.32 15.83 -4.51
N ARG A 223 9.87 14.78 -5.21
CA ARG A 223 10.69 13.94 -6.09
C ARG A 223 11.93 13.35 -5.40
N VAL A 224 11.81 13.03 -4.12
CA VAL A 224 12.90 12.49 -3.29
C VAL A 224 12.64 11.02 -2.94
N SER A 225 13.69 10.21 -3.07
CA SER A 225 13.71 8.79 -2.73
C SER A 225 13.73 8.55 -1.21
N PRO A 226 13.45 7.32 -0.74
CA PRO A 226 13.57 6.98 0.68
C PRO A 226 14.90 7.35 1.34
N SER A 227 16.01 7.33 0.59
CA SER A 227 17.35 7.64 1.08
C SER A 227 17.67 9.14 1.04
N GLY A 228 16.72 9.99 0.64
CA GLY A 228 16.94 11.44 0.52
C GLY A 228 17.53 11.88 -0.82
N GLY A 229 17.95 10.95 -1.70
CA GLY A 229 18.44 11.27 -3.04
C GLY A 229 17.30 11.59 -4.02
N PRO A 230 17.57 12.32 -5.13
CA PRO A 230 16.55 12.58 -6.15
C PRO A 230 16.06 11.27 -6.78
N MET A 231 14.76 11.21 -7.09
CA MET A 231 14.18 10.11 -7.85
C MET A 231 14.50 10.26 -9.35
N ALA A 232 14.64 9.14 -10.05
CA ALA A 232 14.89 9.17 -11.48
C ALA A 232 13.73 9.82 -12.24
N GLU A 233 14.02 10.69 -13.21
CA GLU A 233 12.99 11.36 -14.04
C GLU A 233 12.10 10.37 -14.82
N SER A 234 12.61 9.18 -15.14
CA SER A 234 11.81 8.10 -15.73
C SER A 234 10.61 7.70 -14.87
N MET A 235 10.66 7.93 -13.56
CA MET A 235 9.54 7.69 -12.65
C MET A 235 8.35 8.61 -12.93
N TYR A 236 8.58 9.81 -13.44
CA TYR A 236 7.56 10.85 -13.66
C TYR A 236 7.24 11.10 -15.14
N THR A 237 7.95 10.42 -16.04
CA THR A 237 7.83 10.63 -17.49
C THR A 237 6.44 10.22 -17.98
N GLU A 238 5.72 11.12 -18.65
CA GLU A 238 4.39 10.79 -19.19
C GLU A 238 4.46 9.90 -20.46
N PRO A 239 3.43 9.08 -20.72
CA PRO A 239 2.30 8.74 -19.85
C PRO A 239 2.55 7.50 -18.97
N ARG A 240 3.78 6.96 -18.98
CA ARG A 240 4.09 5.60 -18.49
C ARG A 240 4.86 5.55 -17.18
N GLY A 241 5.39 6.68 -16.74
CA GLY A 241 6.15 6.77 -15.51
C GLY A 241 5.29 6.32 -14.33
N PRO A 242 5.80 5.45 -13.43
CA PRO A 242 5.03 4.93 -12.29
C PRO A 242 4.43 6.02 -11.39
N LEU A 243 5.00 7.21 -11.36
CA LEU A 243 4.56 8.40 -10.63
C LEU A 243 4.11 9.54 -11.56
N SER A 244 3.86 9.24 -12.84
CA SER A 244 3.29 10.21 -13.78
C SER A 244 1.85 10.53 -13.38
N ARG A 245 1.37 11.71 -13.78
CA ARG A 245 0.00 12.17 -13.47
C ARG A 245 -1.02 11.24 -14.10
N HIS A 246 -0.78 10.81 -15.33
CA HIS A 246 -1.65 9.86 -16.03
C HIS A 246 -1.78 8.55 -15.25
N VAL A 247 -0.67 7.97 -14.81
CA VAL A 247 -0.69 6.72 -14.04
C VAL A 247 -1.41 6.89 -12.70
N LEU A 248 -1.08 7.93 -11.93
CA LEU A 248 -1.67 8.13 -10.60
C LEU A 248 -3.17 8.41 -10.66
N PHE A 249 -3.63 9.17 -11.66
CA PHE A 249 -5.06 9.46 -11.86
C PHE A 249 -5.88 8.19 -12.09
N HIS A 250 -5.36 7.24 -12.87
CA HIS A 250 -6.08 5.99 -13.15
C HIS A 250 -5.91 4.93 -12.06
N THR A 251 -4.81 4.95 -11.32
CA THR A 251 -4.46 3.85 -10.40
C THR A 251 -4.71 4.14 -8.92
N THR A 252 -4.97 5.40 -8.56
CA THR A 252 -5.19 5.81 -7.16
C THR A 252 -6.46 6.63 -6.98
N SER A 253 -7.08 6.54 -5.81
CA SER A 253 -8.29 7.27 -5.43
C SER A 253 -7.95 8.59 -4.73
N TRP A 254 -6.76 8.69 -4.15
CA TRP A 254 -6.29 9.88 -3.41
C TRP A 254 -5.70 10.98 -4.32
N TYR A 255 -5.31 10.68 -5.57
CA TYR A 255 -4.62 11.66 -6.41
C TYR A 255 -5.50 12.84 -6.85
N THR A 256 -6.77 12.60 -7.20
CA THR A 256 -7.69 13.68 -7.60
C THR A 256 -7.92 14.70 -6.47
N PRO A 257 -8.23 14.29 -5.22
CA PRO A 257 -8.27 15.20 -4.07
C PRO A 257 -6.96 15.97 -3.85
N LEU A 258 -5.80 15.33 -4.07
CA LEU A 258 -4.50 16.01 -3.95
C LEU A 258 -4.33 17.12 -4.98
N VAL A 259 -4.69 16.86 -6.25
CA VAL A 259 -4.64 17.87 -7.31
C VAL A 259 -5.55 19.05 -6.96
N ALA A 260 -6.77 18.76 -6.50
CA ALA A 260 -7.72 19.78 -6.06
C ALA A 260 -7.16 20.61 -4.90
N LEU A 261 -6.54 20.00 -3.89
CA LEU A 261 -5.87 20.73 -2.80
C LEU A 261 -4.79 21.66 -3.34
N ASN A 262 -3.99 21.21 -4.31
CA ASN A 262 -2.88 21.97 -4.84
C ASN A 262 -3.34 23.15 -5.72
N THR A 263 -4.41 22.99 -6.50
CA THR A 263 -4.97 24.05 -7.34
C THR A 263 -5.83 25.04 -6.55
N SER A 264 -6.46 24.58 -5.47
CA SER A 264 -7.42 25.35 -4.67
C SER A 264 -6.80 26.07 -3.47
N ALA A 265 -5.55 25.74 -3.10
CA ALA A 265 -4.88 26.29 -1.92
C ALA A 265 -4.77 27.83 -1.88
N ALA A 266 -4.91 28.50 -3.03
CA ALA A 266 -4.89 29.96 -3.13
C ALA A 266 -6.27 30.63 -3.04
N ALA A 267 -7.39 29.89 -3.11
CA ALA A 267 -8.72 30.47 -3.36
C ALA A 267 -9.88 29.93 -2.49
N VAL A 268 -9.65 28.89 -1.68
CA VAL A 268 -10.74 28.17 -1.01
C VAL A 268 -10.69 28.35 0.51
N GLY A 269 -11.84 28.66 1.12
CA GLY A 269 -11.97 28.84 2.57
C GLY A 269 -11.62 27.59 3.38
N SER A 270 -11.39 27.76 4.69
CA SER A 270 -10.92 26.70 5.60
C SER A 270 -11.77 25.43 5.54
N ALA A 271 -13.10 25.56 5.55
CA ALA A 271 -14.03 24.41 5.52
C ALA A 271 -13.88 23.53 4.26
N ALA A 272 -13.72 24.14 3.09
CA ALA A 272 -13.56 23.36 1.86
C ALA A 272 -12.15 22.75 1.74
N ARG A 273 -11.13 23.36 2.34
CA ARG A 273 -9.82 22.69 2.50
C ARG A 273 -9.92 21.46 3.40
N GLU A 274 -10.65 21.54 4.51
CA GLU A 274 -10.88 20.41 5.41
C GLU A 274 -11.61 19.26 4.71
N GLU A 275 -12.63 19.55 3.91
CA GLU A 275 -13.35 18.54 3.12
C GLU A 275 -12.43 17.85 2.10
N LEU A 276 -11.58 18.62 1.41
CA LEU A 276 -10.61 18.08 0.47
C LEU A 276 -9.52 17.23 1.16
N LEU A 277 -9.06 17.63 2.35
CA LEU A 277 -8.16 16.80 3.16
C LEU A 277 -8.80 15.48 3.56
N ALA A 278 -10.06 15.53 3.96
CA ALA A 278 -10.76 14.33 4.36
C ALA A 278 -11.05 13.41 3.16
N SER A 279 -11.38 13.97 2.00
CA SER A 279 -11.46 13.25 0.72
C SER A 279 -10.12 12.61 0.33
N LEU A 280 -9.00 13.30 0.58
CA LEU A 280 -7.66 12.77 0.36
C LEU A 280 -7.39 11.56 1.26
N VAL A 281 -7.68 11.67 2.57
CA VAL A 281 -7.54 10.56 3.52
C VAL A 281 -8.44 9.39 3.15
N GLU A 282 -9.69 9.66 2.79
CA GLU A 282 -10.64 8.65 2.34
C GLU A 282 -10.15 7.91 1.09
N GLY A 283 -9.55 8.62 0.12
CA GLY A 283 -8.93 8.01 -1.05
C GLY A 283 -7.80 7.04 -0.69
N PHE A 284 -6.92 7.41 0.25
CA PHE A 284 -5.87 6.51 0.74
C PHE A 284 -6.44 5.28 1.44
N ILE A 285 -7.48 5.45 2.25
CA ILE A 285 -8.16 4.34 2.93
C ILE A 285 -8.83 3.42 1.91
N ALA A 286 -9.50 3.97 0.90
CA ALA A 286 -10.17 3.19 -0.15
C ALA A 286 -9.17 2.34 -0.95
N ASP A 287 -8.03 2.91 -1.33
CA ASP A 287 -6.99 2.16 -2.04
C ASP A 287 -6.37 1.08 -1.14
N LEU A 288 -6.13 1.38 0.14
CA LEU A 288 -5.60 0.41 1.10
C LEU A 288 -6.60 -0.73 1.39
N GLU A 289 -7.87 -0.41 1.63
CA GLU A 289 -8.97 -1.34 1.88
C GLU A 289 -9.11 -2.37 0.75
N CYS A 290 -8.88 -1.94 -0.49
CA CYS A 290 -8.88 -2.81 -1.66
C CYS A 290 -7.55 -3.50 -1.93
N ALA A 291 -6.53 -3.26 -1.11
CA ALA A 291 -5.15 -3.68 -1.32
C ALA A 291 -4.64 -3.32 -2.73
N THR A 292 -5.01 -2.14 -3.23
CA THR A 292 -4.63 -1.66 -4.56
C THR A 292 -3.11 -1.50 -4.64
N VAL A 293 -2.49 -2.14 -5.63
CA VAL A 293 -1.06 -1.99 -5.90
C VAL A 293 -0.87 -0.76 -6.79
N TYR A 294 0.00 0.15 -6.35
CA TYR A 294 0.45 1.30 -7.13
C TYR A 294 1.83 1.70 -6.63
N SER A 295 2.46 2.65 -7.29
CA SER A 295 3.79 3.14 -6.91
C SER A 295 3.80 3.71 -5.50
N ALA A 296 4.64 3.17 -4.61
CA ALA A 296 4.67 3.51 -3.18
C ALA A 296 3.48 2.98 -2.35
N SER A 297 2.55 2.21 -2.91
CA SER A 297 1.45 1.60 -2.14
C SER A 297 1.94 0.62 -1.09
N GLU A 298 3.14 0.09 -1.30
CA GLU A 298 3.77 -0.84 -0.41
C GLU A 298 4.06 -0.22 0.98
N HIS A 299 4.14 1.11 1.10
CA HIS A 299 4.23 1.82 2.40
C HIS A 299 2.98 1.63 3.26
N MET A 300 1.84 1.36 2.64
CA MET A 300 0.54 1.26 3.30
C MET A 300 0.21 -0.17 3.75
N ALA A 301 0.95 -1.19 3.29
CA ALA A 301 0.71 -2.59 3.68
C ALA A 301 0.80 -2.78 5.20
N THR A 302 0.04 -3.72 5.74
CA THR A 302 0.00 -4.05 7.18
C THR A 302 1.35 -4.53 7.71
N GLN A 303 1.62 -4.25 8.99
CA GLN A 303 2.89 -4.61 9.63
C GLN A 303 3.01 -6.13 9.74
N THR A 304 1.91 -6.82 10.02
CA THR A 304 1.85 -8.29 10.06
C THR A 304 2.24 -8.91 8.71
N SER A 305 1.88 -8.26 7.60
CA SER A 305 2.28 -8.66 6.24
C SER A 305 3.79 -8.58 6.05
N PHE A 306 4.44 -7.50 6.51
CA PHE A 306 5.90 -7.37 6.44
C PHE A 306 6.63 -8.44 7.24
N VAL A 307 6.22 -8.65 8.49
CA VAL A 307 6.97 -9.53 9.40
C VAL A 307 6.79 -11.01 9.06
N THR A 308 5.63 -11.41 8.55
CA THR A 308 5.33 -12.81 8.24
C THR A 308 5.46 -13.13 6.76
N GLY A 309 5.35 -12.13 5.90
CA GLY A 309 5.18 -12.35 4.46
C GLY A 309 3.89 -13.10 4.10
N GLY A 310 2.96 -13.29 5.03
CA GLY A 310 1.79 -14.15 4.86
C GLY A 310 2.09 -15.65 4.76
N HIS A 311 3.23 -16.09 5.30
CA HIS A 311 3.59 -17.51 5.37
C HIS A 311 3.69 -17.98 6.81
N ALA A 312 3.03 -19.10 7.13
CA ALA A 312 3.04 -19.66 8.48
C ALA A 312 4.45 -20.02 8.97
N SER A 313 5.33 -20.51 8.07
CA SER A 313 6.72 -20.84 8.40
C SER A 313 7.56 -19.62 8.79
N ARG A 314 7.21 -18.44 8.29
CA ARG A 314 7.80 -17.16 8.73
C ARG A 314 7.00 -16.52 9.86
N ALA A 315 5.88 -17.09 10.29
CA ALA A 315 5.06 -16.47 11.32
C ALA A 315 5.64 -16.67 12.74
N LYS A 316 6.77 -17.37 12.93
CA LYS A 316 7.45 -17.46 14.22
C LYS A 316 8.36 -16.24 14.44
N LEU A 317 7.97 -15.37 15.36
CA LEU A 317 8.66 -14.13 15.69
C LEU A 317 9.21 -14.18 17.12
N GLY A 318 10.41 -13.66 17.34
CA GLY A 318 11.10 -13.72 18.62
C GLY A 318 10.85 -12.52 19.52
N MET A 319 10.91 -11.32 18.95
CA MET A 319 10.83 -10.08 19.71
C MET A 319 10.25 -8.91 18.92
N GLN A 320 9.35 -8.17 19.56
CA GLN A 320 8.79 -6.92 19.06
C GLN A 320 9.55 -5.73 19.65
N ILE A 321 9.92 -4.76 18.80
CA ILE A 321 10.44 -3.44 19.20
C ILE A 321 9.32 -2.44 18.91
N ARG A 322 8.66 -1.94 19.95
CA ARG A 322 7.59 -0.94 19.86
C ARG A 322 8.24 0.42 19.82
N LEU A 323 7.97 1.20 18.78
CA LEU A 323 8.59 2.51 18.63
C LEU A 323 8.32 3.47 19.78
N THR A 324 7.18 3.35 20.46
CA THR A 324 6.85 4.15 21.64
C THR A 324 7.78 3.86 22.82
N ASN A 325 8.35 2.66 22.88
CA ASN A 325 9.22 2.17 23.96
C ASN A 325 10.57 1.67 23.43
N ALA A 326 11.02 2.20 22.29
CA ALA A 326 12.15 1.64 21.54
C ALA A 326 13.41 1.48 22.40
N SER A 327 13.72 2.43 23.28
CA SER A 327 14.89 2.34 24.17
C SER A 327 14.82 1.13 25.11
N ALA A 328 13.67 0.88 25.73
CA ALA A 328 13.49 -0.24 26.66
C ALA A 328 13.48 -1.59 25.94
N ASP A 329 12.84 -1.65 24.77
CA ASP A 329 12.82 -2.86 23.95
C ASP A 329 14.21 -3.15 23.37
N LEU A 330 14.96 -2.13 22.94
CA LEU A 330 16.35 -2.31 22.53
C LEU A 330 17.22 -2.79 23.69
N GLU A 331 17.05 -2.27 24.90
CA GLU A 331 17.79 -2.78 26.06
C GLU A 331 17.47 -4.25 26.37
N THR A 332 16.19 -4.64 26.28
CA THR A 332 15.79 -6.04 26.41
C THR A 332 16.42 -6.91 25.32
N LEU A 333 16.48 -6.41 24.08
CA LEU A 333 17.13 -7.10 22.97
C LEU A 333 18.62 -7.28 23.24
N ARG A 334 19.29 -6.24 23.76
CA ARG A 334 20.71 -6.27 24.14
C ARG A 334 21.01 -7.43 25.07
N VAL A 335 20.21 -7.55 26.13
CA VAL A 335 20.34 -8.62 27.14
C VAL A 335 20.14 -9.99 26.50
N ARG A 336 19.11 -10.16 25.66
CA ARG A 336 18.83 -11.42 24.97
C ARG A 336 19.93 -11.86 24.01
N LEU A 337 20.59 -10.91 23.34
CA LEU A 337 21.70 -11.17 22.43
C LEU A 337 23.03 -11.39 23.16
N GLY A 338 23.07 -11.24 24.50
CA GLY A 338 24.33 -11.23 25.25
C GLY A 338 25.28 -10.12 24.80
N TYR A 339 24.75 -9.04 24.22
CA TYR A 339 25.56 -7.96 23.66
C TYR A 339 26.20 -7.15 24.79
N GLN A 340 27.52 -7.26 24.90
CA GLN A 340 28.35 -6.49 25.82
C GLN A 340 29.20 -5.52 25.02
N THR A 341 29.10 -4.22 25.32
CA THR A 341 30.09 -3.26 24.86
C THR A 341 31.36 -3.44 25.69
N ALA A 342 32.53 -3.47 25.06
CA ALA A 342 33.79 -3.36 25.78
C ALA A 342 33.71 -2.08 26.64
N ALA A 343 33.70 -2.26 27.95
CA ALA A 343 33.39 -1.19 28.90
C ALA A 343 34.31 0.01 28.64
N SER A 344 33.72 1.16 28.31
CA SER A 344 34.39 2.44 28.44
C SER A 344 34.71 2.62 29.92
N SER A 345 35.96 2.40 30.30
CA SER A 345 36.50 2.44 31.68
C SER A 345 36.35 3.78 32.40
N ASN A 346 35.69 4.78 31.81
CA ASN A 346 35.51 6.10 32.40
C ASN A 346 34.05 6.28 32.88
N ALA A 347 33.87 5.99 34.16
CA ALA A 347 32.64 6.14 34.92
C ALA A 347 32.32 7.62 35.16
N ALA A 348 31.38 8.20 34.41
CA ALA A 348 30.76 9.48 34.79
C ALA A 348 29.41 9.79 34.11
N ALA A 349 28.88 8.93 33.23
CA ALA A 349 27.56 9.17 32.64
C ALA A 349 26.80 7.86 32.43
N PRO A 350 25.46 7.85 32.57
CA PRO A 350 24.62 6.74 32.15
C PRO A 350 24.59 6.71 30.61
N ARG A 351 25.69 6.28 30.00
CA ARG A 351 25.78 6.06 28.56
C ARG A 351 24.99 4.81 28.24
N SER A 352 24.15 4.88 27.20
CA SER A 352 23.48 3.68 26.67
C SER A 352 24.51 2.57 26.48
N ALA A 353 24.18 1.34 26.88
CA ALA A 353 25.07 0.18 26.69
C ALA A 353 25.33 -0.17 25.21
N TRP A 354 24.66 0.53 24.28
CA TRP A 354 24.88 0.50 22.85
C TRP A 354 26.01 1.46 22.43
N LYS A 355 26.83 1.02 21.46
CA LYS A 355 27.92 1.82 20.87
C LYS A 355 27.39 3.04 20.11
N CYS A 356 26.35 2.84 19.31
CA CYS A 356 25.66 3.92 18.59
C CYS A 356 24.27 4.13 19.17
N PRO A 357 23.84 5.38 19.38
CA PRO A 357 22.46 5.67 19.74
C PRO A 357 21.53 5.33 18.57
N LEU A 358 20.27 5.02 18.87
CA LEU A 358 19.23 5.00 17.85
C LEU A 358 19.08 6.42 17.31
N GLY A 359 19.47 6.64 16.06
CA GLY A 359 19.39 7.95 15.43
C GLY A 359 17.96 8.50 15.45
N ARG A 360 17.82 9.83 15.59
CA ARG A 360 16.54 10.54 15.33
C ARG A 360 16.28 10.59 13.82
N GLU A 361 16.15 9.44 13.18
CA GLU A 361 15.91 9.38 11.74
C GLU A 361 14.41 9.45 11.46
N ASN A 362 13.90 10.68 11.52
CA ASN A 362 12.74 11.21 10.78
C ASN A 362 12.55 12.67 11.24
N ASP A 363 13.65 13.38 11.43
CA ASP A 363 13.64 14.83 11.42
C ASP A 363 13.05 15.27 10.08
N GLY A 364 11.77 15.65 10.10
CA GLY A 364 11.05 16.11 8.92
C GLY A 364 11.58 17.45 8.39
N THR A 365 12.50 18.11 9.10
CA THR A 365 13.06 19.40 8.68
C THR A 365 13.94 19.27 7.44
N ALA A 366 14.54 18.09 7.18
CA ALA A 366 15.27 17.83 5.93
C ALA A 366 14.36 17.56 4.72
N LYS A 367 13.08 17.23 4.94
CA LYS A 367 12.10 17.03 3.86
C LYS A 367 11.42 18.37 3.55
N GLY A 368 12.18 19.27 2.90
CA GLY A 368 11.72 20.52 2.27
C GLY A 368 10.60 21.27 3.00
N ALA A 369 10.93 22.37 3.68
CA ALA A 369 9.95 23.29 4.23
C ALA A 369 8.91 23.66 3.14
N THR A 370 7.61 23.49 3.48
CA THR A 370 6.38 23.71 2.67
C THR A 370 5.80 22.51 1.89
N MET A 371 5.62 21.37 2.55
CA MET A 371 4.64 20.37 2.09
C MET A 371 3.20 20.93 2.20
N LEU A 372 2.41 20.78 1.13
CA LEU A 372 1.00 21.21 1.07
C LEU A 372 0.10 20.56 2.15
N VAL A 373 0.43 19.33 2.53
CA VAL A 373 -0.33 18.52 3.48
C VAL A 373 0.62 18.00 4.55
N SER A 374 0.34 18.37 5.81
CA SER A 374 1.15 17.96 6.96
C SER A 374 0.65 16.63 7.56
N LYS A 375 1.46 15.97 8.40
CA LYS A 375 0.98 14.82 9.20
C LYS A 375 -0.14 15.23 10.16
N ARG A 376 -0.09 16.45 10.69
CA ARG A 376 -1.14 17.01 11.56
C ARG A 376 -2.45 17.13 10.80
N ASP A 377 -2.41 17.56 9.54
CA ASP A 377 -3.60 17.69 8.69
C ASP A 377 -4.28 16.34 8.46
N LEU A 378 -3.49 15.32 8.10
CA LEU A 378 -4.00 13.95 7.91
C LEU A 378 -4.56 13.37 9.22
N GLY A 379 -3.89 13.61 10.34
CA GLY A 379 -4.37 13.19 11.67
C GLY A 379 -5.65 13.89 12.09
N ALA A 380 -5.77 15.20 11.83
CA ALA A 380 -6.98 15.97 12.12
C ALA A 380 -8.17 15.49 11.27
N ALA A 381 -7.96 15.20 9.99
CA ALA A 381 -8.98 14.66 9.11
C ALA A 381 -9.50 13.28 9.55
N LEU A 382 -8.65 12.45 10.17
CA LEU A 382 -9.08 11.18 10.78
C LEU A 382 -9.86 11.42 12.07
N ALA A 383 -9.34 12.27 12.95
CA ALA A 383 -9.96 12.53 14.25
C ALA A 383 -11.37 13.14 14.12
N SER A 384 -11.63 13.92 13.07
CA SER A 384 -12.95 14.49 12.81
C SER A 384 -13.95 13.53 12.16
N ARG A 385 -13.51 12.33 11.74
CA ARG A 385 -14.35 11.36 11.01
C ARG A 385 -14.22 9.94 11.57
N PRO A 386 -15.05 9.57 12.57
CA PRO A 386 -15.02 8.24 13.18
C PRO A 386 -15.14 7.09 12.19
N SER A 387 -15.93 7.24 11.11
CA SER A 387 -16.08 6.22 10.07
C SER A 387 -14.78 5.89 9.34
N LEU A 388 -13.88 6.87 9.15
CA LEU A 388 -12.56 6.64 8.55
C LEU A 388 -11.66 5.84 9.50
N VAL A 389 -11.72 6.13 10.81
CA VAL A 389 -11.01 5.36 11.84
C VAL A 389 -11.53 3.92 11.90
N GLN A 390 -12.84 3.71 11.86
CA GLN A 390 -13.45 2.38 11.83
C GLN A 390 -13.01 1.54 10.62
N ARG A 391 -12.96 2.16 9.42
CA ARG A 391 -12.40 1.51 8.22
C ARG A 391 -10.94 1.11 8.42
N LEU A 392 -10.12 1.99 8.98
CA LEU A 392 -8.73 1.66 9.31
C LEU A 392 -8.62 0.54 10.35
N CYS A 393 -9.50 0.49 11.35
CA CYS A 393 -9.55 -0.61 12.30
C CYS A 393 -9.90 -1.94 11.64
N THR A 394 -10.83 -1.94 10.66
CA THR A 394 -11.14 -3.14 9.87
C THR A 394 -9.92 -3.61 9.07
N ILE A 395 -9.19 -2.69 8.45
CA ILE A 395 -7.97 -2.97 7.68
C ILE A 395 -6.85 -3.51 8.59
N TYR A 396 -6.60 -2.84 9.71
CA TYR A 396 -5.49 -3.11 10.61
C TYR A 396 -5.86 -3.99 11.81
N MET A 397 -7.01 -4.68 11.80
CA MET A 397 -7.49 -5.47 12.94
C MET A 397 -6.44 -6.49 13.41
N GLN A 398 -5.77 -7.16 12.47
CA GLN A 398 -4.69 -8.09 12.80
C GLN A 398 -3.50 -7.39 13.46
N ASP A 399 -3.11 -6.20 13.00
CA ASP A 399 -2.01 -5.45 13.62
C ASP A 399 -2.37 -5.00 15.05
N PHE A 400 -3.59 -4.52 15.28
CA PHE A 400 -4.05 -4.16 16.63
C PHE A 400 -4.02 -5.35 17.58
N LEU A 401 -4.68 -6.45 17.20
CA LEU A 401 -4.78 -7.63 18.05
C LEU A 401 -3.43 -8.32 18.23
N CYS A 402 -2.73 -8.61 17.14
CA CYS A 402 -1.57 -9.50 17.16
C CYS A 402 -0.26 -8.81 17.55
N LEU A 403 -0.18 -7.48 17.43
CA LEU A 403 0.98 -6.71 17.88
C LEU A 403 0.73 -6.00 19.21
N GLY A 404 -0.44 -6.24 19.82
CA GLY A 404 -0.78 -5.76 21.17
C GLY A 404 -0.95 -4.25 21.27
N PHE A 405 -1.55 -3.63 20.25
CA PHE A 405 -1.97 -2.22 20.30
C PHE A 405 -3.43 -2.12 20.72
N ALA A 406 -3.76 -1.08 21.48
CA ALA A 406 -5.14 -0.81 21.87
C ALA A 406 -5.95 -0.37 20.65
N LEU A 407 -7.18 -0.90 20.52
CA LEU A 407 -8.13 -0.39 19.53
C LEU A 407 -8.54 1.05 19.88
N PRO A 408 -8.63 1.94 18.87
CA PRO A 408 -9.25 3.26 19.02
C PRO A 408 -10.66 3.14 19.59
N THR A 409 -11.11 4.17 20.30
CA THR A 409 -12.42 4.20 20.97
C THR A 409 -13.58 3.93 20.01
N GLU A 410 -13.46 4.42 18.78
CA GLU A 410 -14.41 4.30 17.68
C GLU A 410 -14.61 2.84 17.21
N CYS A 411 -13.68 1.96 17.57
CA CYS A 411 -13.59 0.57 17.10
C CYS A 411 -13.74 -0.47 18.22
N ARG A 412 -13.94 -0.04 19.47
CA ARG A 412 -14.12 -0.97 20.60
C ARG A 412 -15.49 -1.63 20.52
N GLY A 413 -15.69 -2.72 21.27
CA GLY A 413 -17.02 -3.35 21.40
C GLY A 413 -17.61 -3.92 20.11
N GLY A 414 -16.83 -3.98 19.02
CA GLY A 414 -17.32 -4.42 17.73
C GLY A 414 -17.74 -3.31 16.76
N HIS A 415 -17.56 -2.04 17.14
CA HIS A 415 -17.95 -0.86 16.35
C HIS A 415 -17.06 -0.64 15.10
N GLU A 416 -16.00 -1.43 14.89
CA GLU A 416 -15.13 -1.29 13.72
C GLU A 416 -15.84 -1.54 12.38
N LEU A 417 -17.03 -2.14 12.38
CA LEU A 417 -17.84 -2.45 11.19
C LEU A 417 -19.04 -1.50 11.01
N ASP A 418 -19.27 -0.55 11.93
CA ASP A 418 -20.48 0.30 11.91
C ASP A 418 -20.54 1.20 10.66
N TRP A 419 -19.38 1.55 10.10
CA TRP A 419 -19.27 2.28 8.84
C TRP A 419 -19.92 1.57 7.63
N LEU A 420 -20.22 0.27 7.73
CA LEU A 420 -20.94 -0.46 6.69
C LEU A 420 -22.45 -0.16 6.74
N GLY A 421 -23.00 0.00 7.94
CA GLY A 421 -24.42 0.27 8.15
C GLY A 421 -24.86 1.66 7.70
N SER A 422 -23.95 2.64 7.72
CA SER A 422 -24.23 4.01 7.28
C SER A 422 -24.37 4.16 5.75
N THR A 423 -24.13 3.10 4.98
CA THR A 423 -24.35 3.08 3.52
C THR A 423 -25.61 2.30 3.10
N ALA A 424 -26.34 1.73 4.05
CA ALA A 424 -27.52 0.91 3.80
C ALA A 424 -28.84 1.72 3.91
N THR A 425 -28.93 2.85 3.23
CA THR A 425 -30.24 3.28 2.70
C THR A 425 -30.20 2.96 1.21
N PRO A 426 -30.79 1.84 0.76
CA PRO A 426 -31.02 1.67 -0.68
C PRO A 426 -31.79 2.92 -1.15
N PRO A 427 -31.41 3.54 -2.29
CA PRO A 427 -32.18 4.66 -2.81
C PRO A 427 -33.62 4.19 -2.94
N THR A 428 -34.53 4.85 -2.23
CA THR A 428 -35.97 4.66 -2.43
C THR A 428 -36.20 4.80 -3.93
N PRO A 429 -36.79 3.79 -4.61
CA PRO A 429 -37.09 3.92 -6.03
C PRO A 429 -37.92 5.18 -6.17
N GLY A 430 -37.34 6.19 -6.83
CA GLY A 430 -38.05 7.42 -7.12
C GLY A 430 -39.34 7.08 -7.87
N PRO A 431 -40.43 7.84 -7.64
CA PRO A 431 -41.67 7.62 -8.38
C PRO A 431 -41.36 7.63 -9.89
N PRO A 432 -41.99 6.75 -10.68
CA PRO A 432 -41.73 6.64 -12.12
C PRO A 432 -41.85 8.01 -12.77
N GLY A 433 -40.71 8.53 -13.23
CA GLY A 433 -40.62 9.81 -13.90
C GLY A 433 -41.50 9.79 -15.15
N VAL A 434 -42.45 10.72 -15.19
CA VAL A 434 -43.26 11.05 -16.36
C VAL A 434 -42.32 11.30 -17.54
N ALA A 435 -42.56 10.59 -18.63
CA ALA A 435 -41.86 10.80 -19.90
C ALA A 435 -42.09 12.25 -20.35
N VAL A 436 -41.03 13.05 -20.34
CA VAL A 436 -41.04 14.38 -20.98
C VAL A 436 -40.83 14.13 -22.47
N GLY A 437 -41.87 14.48 -23.23
CA GLY A 437 -41.90 14.36 -24.68
C GLY A 437 -40.83 15.22 -25.34
N ASP A 438 -40.21 14.61 -26.34
CA ASP A 438 -39.34 15.23 -27.33
C ASP A 438 -40.14 16.31 -28.08
N SER A 439 -39.66 17.55 -28.06
CA SER A 439 -40.15 18.63 -28.90
C SER A 439 -38.93 19.33 -29.47
N GLY A 440 -38.49 18.84 -30.62
CA GLY A 440 -37.52 19.51 -31.47
C GLY A 440 -38.18 20.68 -32.19
N ASP A 441 -37.54 21.85 -32.10
CA ASP A 441 -37.61 23.03 -32.95
C ASP A 441 -36.66 24.05 -32.29
N GLY A 442 -35.78 24.83 -32.92
CA GLY A 442 -35.43 25.07 -34.30
C GLY A 442 -34.29 26.10 -34.31
N VAL A 443 -33.49 26.05 -35.38
CA VAL A 443 -32.68 27.10 -36.03
C VAL A 443 -32.55 28.46 -35.33
N GLY A 444 -31.29 28.93 -35.14
CA GLY A 444 -31.00 30.34 -34.86
C GLY A 444 -29.53 30.71 -34.64
N THR A 445 -28.72 30.78 -35.71
CA THR A 445 -27.60 31.74 -35.80
C THR A 445 -28.16 33.15 -36.02
N PRO A 446 -27.56 34.26 -35.51
CA PRO A 446 -26.33 34.80 -36.13
C PRO A 446 -25.39 35.67 -35.23
N THR A 447 -24.16 35.89 -35.74
CA THR A 447 -23.29 37.11 -35.67
C THR A 447 -23.13 37.89 -34.34
N GLY A 448 -21.97 38.33 -33.85
CA GLY A 448 -20.62 38.45 -34.39
C GLY A 448 -19.83 39.50 -33.56
N ARG A 449 -18.53 39.65 -33.89
CA ARG A 449 -17.61 40.79 -33.65
C ARG A 449 -16.92 41.01 -32.27
N ARG A 450 -15.58 40.85 -32.38
CA ARG A 450 -14.47 41.80 -32.10
C ARG A 450 -14.01 42.10 -30.67
N GLY A 451 -12.68 42.17 -30.57
CA GLY A 451 -11.87 42.74 -29.48
C GLY A 451 -10.97 41.64 -28.91
N GLY A 452 -9.68 41.54 -29.20
CA GLY A 452 -8.70 42.61 -29.30
C GLY A 452 -7.84 42.58 -28.03
N ASP A 453 -6.57 42.26 -28.24
CA ASP A 453 -5.39 42.78 -27.54
C ASP A 453 -4.52 41.90 -26.62
N ARG A 454 -3.23 42.21 -26.83
CA ARG A 454 -1.91 41.74 -26.39
C ARG A 454 -1.74 41.25 -24.95
N GLY A 455 -0.71 40.40 -24.79
CA GLY A 455 -0.04 40.23 -23.49
C GLY A 455 1.07 39.18 -23.44
N ALA A 456 2.07 39.25 -24.33
CA ALA A 456 3.31 38.48 -24.15
C ALA A 456 4.08 39.03 -22.94
N ARG A 457 4.24 38.22 -21.88
CA ARG A 457 5.20 38.49 -20.79
C ARG A 457 6.26 37.40 -20.73
N ARG A 458 7.43 37.80 -21.21
CA ARG A 458 8.73 37.15 -21.09
C ARG A 458 9.23 37.37 -19.66
N TRP A 459 9.41 36.30 -18.89
CA TRP A 459 10.08 36.38 -17.58
C TRP A 459 11.57 36.13 -17.76
N HIS A 460 12.36 37.17 -17.50
CA HIS A 460 13.80 37.09 -17.26
C HIS A 460 14.02 36.44 -15.88
N ILE A 461 14.81 35.37 -15.84
CA ILE A 461 15.42 34.88 -14.60
C ILE A 461 16.88 35.35 -14.62
N GLY A 462 17.18 36.30 -13.75
CA GLY A 462 18.52 36.78 -13.48
C GLY A 462 19.34 35.70 -12.76
N GLY A 463 20.54 35.45 -13.26
CA GLY A 463 21.53 34.60 -12.61
C GLY A 463 22.20 35.33 -11.45
N HIS A 464 22.35 34.64 -10.33
CA HIS A 464 23.32 34.99 -9.30
C HIS A 464 24.43 33.93 -9.32
N GLN A 465 25.65 34.39 -9.63
CA GLN A 465 26.89 33.64 -9.38
C GLN A 465 27.16 33.53 -7.87
N PRO A 466 27.75 32.41 -7.41
CA PRO A 466 28.32 32.33 -6.06
C PRO A 466 29.69 33.01 -6.02
N LYS A 467 29.95 33.78 -4.96
CA LYS A 467 31.30 34.18 -4.57
C LYS A 467 31.86 33.14 -3.59
N SER A 468 33.13 32.83 -3.85
CA SER A 468 34.17 32.11 -3.09
C SER A 468 33.95 31.90 -1.61
#